data_AF-I4WKX0-F1
#
_entry.id   AF-I4WKX0-F1
#
_cell.length_a   1.000
_cell.length_b   1.000
_cell.length_c   1.000
_cell.angle_alpha   90.00
_cell.angle_beta   90.00
_cell.angle_gamma   90.00
#
_symmetry.space_group_name_H-M   'P 1'
#
loop_
_entity.id
_entity.type
_entity.pdbx_description
1 polymer ?
#
loop_
_entity_poly.entity_id
_entity_poly.type
_entity_poly.pdbx_seq_one_letter_code
_entity_poly.pdbx_strand_id
1 'polypeptide(L)'
;MSVLPPHAATRLRLATLLALILLLAACASSPHRHERTFKPSDSALANEPARAPTGEVATANDVLFRALALVGTPYHWGGNTPESGFDCSGWWTTSTATAPTSCCRTARATWPARMAAK
;
A
#
# COMPACT_ATOMS: atom_id res chain seq x y z
N MET A 1 -3.04 -37.75 46.66
CA MET A 1 -2.36 -37.74 45.35
C MET A 1 -3.38 -38.15 44.30
N SER A 2 -4.13 -37.19 43.76
CA SER A 2 -5.27 -37.47 42.87
C SER A 2 -4.73 -37.80 41.48
N VAL A 3 -4.75 -39.09 41.14
CA VAL A 3 -4.32 -39.60 39.84
C VAL A 3 -5.39 -39.20 38.82
N LEU A 4 -5.08 -38.27 37.91
CA LEU A 4 -5.98 -37.94 36.81
C LEU A 4 -6.20 -39.21 35.96
N PRO A 5 -7.45 -39.51 35.55
CA PRO A 5 -7.72 -40.65 34.68
C PRO A 5 -6.94 -40.49 33.37
N PRO A 6 -6.38 -41.57 32.80
CA PRO A 6 -5.47 -41.50 31.65
C PRO A 6 -6.11 -40.76 30.45
N HIS A 7 -7.42 -40.88 30.27
CA HIS A 7 -8.17 -40.18 29.23
C HIS A 7 -8.20 -38.65 29.41
N ALA A 8 -8.15 -38.14 30.64
CA ALA A 8 -8.09 -36.69 30.88
C ALA A 8 -6.71 -36.12 30.51
N ALA A 9 -5.64 -36.85 30.80
CA ALA A 9 -4.28 -36.47 30.38
C ALA A 9 -4.12 -36.52 28.85
N THR A 10 -4.71 -37.53 28.18
CA THR A 10 -4.68 -37.64 26.71
C THR A 10 -5.49 -36.53 26.04
N ARG A 11 -6.69 -36.20 26.57
CA ARG A 11 -7.51 -35.09 26.06
C ARG A 11 -6.82 -33.74 26.22
N LEU A 12 -6.13 -33.51 27.34
CA LEU A 12 -5.40 -32.26 27.58
C LEU A 12 -4.21 -32.11 26.63
N ARG A 13 -3.46 -33.19 26.37
CA ARG A 13 -2.36 -33.20 25.38
C ARG A 13 -2.84 -32.97 23.95
N LEU A 14 -3.98 -33.55 23.58
CA LEU A 14 -4.61 -33.29 22.29
C LEU A 14 -5.04 -31.83 22.14
N ALA A 15 -5.65 -31.26 23.20
CA ALA A 15 -6.06 -29.85 23.19
C ALA A 15 -4.86 -28.89 23.07
N THR A 16 -3.75 -29.14 23.77
CA THR A 16 -2.55 -28.31 23.66
C THR A 16 -1.89 -28.42 22.30
N LEU A 17 -1.80 -29.63 21.72
CA LEU A 17 -1.28 -29.81 20.36
C LEU A 17 -2.14 -29.07 19.32
N LEU A 18 -3.46 -29.17 19.43
CA LEU A 18 -4.38 -28.51 18.50
C LEU A 18 -4.27 -26.98 18.59
N ALA A 19 -4.18 -26.43 19.81
CA ALA A 19 -3.97 -25.01 20.02
C ALA A 19 -2.63 -24.51 19.46
N LEU A 20 -1.56 -25.30 19.61
CA LEU A 20 -0.24 -24.97 19.06
C LEU A 20 -0.28 -24.92 17.52
N ILE A 21 -0.93 -25.91 16.88
CA ILE A 21 -1.09 -25.96 15.41
C ILE A 21 -1.87 -24.74 14.91
N LEU A 22 -2.96 -24.37 15.58
CA LEU A 22 -3.77 -23.18 15.24
C LEU A 22 -2.95 -21.88 15.36
N LEU A 23 -2.13 -21.74 16.41
CA LEU A 23 -1.24 -20.59 16.57
C LEU A 23 -0.20 -20.50 15.45
N LEU A 24 0.43 -21.62 15.08
CA LEU A 24 1.42 -21.65 14.00
C LEU A 24 0.80 -21.31 12.63
N ALA A 25 -0.41 -21.82 12.34
CA ALA A 25 -1.11 -21.51 11.09
C ALA A 25 -1.50 -20.02 10.98
N ALA A 26 -1.82 -19.37 12.10
CA ALA A 26 -2.07 -17.93 12.12
C ALA A 26 -0.80 -17.11 11.83
N CYS A 27 0.36 -17.53 12.36
CA CYS A 27 1.64 -16.88 12.06
C CYS A 27 2.10 -17.07 10.60
N ALA A 28 1.66 -18.13 9.92
CA ALA A 28 2.00 -18.41 8.53
C ALA A 28 1.01 -17.86 7.49
N SER A 29 -0.02 -17.11 7.92
CA SER A 29 -1.03 -16.55 7.02
C SER A 29 -0.42 -15.51 6.08
N SER A 30 -0.18 -15.94 4.83
CA SER A 30 0.33 -15.08 3.76
C SER A 30 -0.75 -14.07 3.32
N PRO A 31 -0.41 -12.78 3.10
CA PRO A 31 -1.40 -11.80 2.68
C PRO A 31 -2.01 -12.20 1.33
N HIS A 32 -3.34 -12.10 1.21
CA HIS A 32 -4.03 -12.36 -0.05
C HIS A 32 -3.54 -11.40 -1.13
N ARG A 33 -2.97 -11.95 -2.20
CA ARG A 33 -2.54 -11.19 -3.38
C ARG A 33 -3.80 -10.69 -4.08
N HIS A 34 -4.12 -9.42 -3.91
CA HIS A 34 -5.23 -8.78 -4.63
C HIS A 34 -4.97 -8.88 -6.14
N GLU A 35 -5.80 -9.64 -6.82
CA GLU A 35 -5.77 -9.75 -8.27
C GLU A 35 -6.22 -8.41 -8.85
N ARG A 36 -5.34 -7.75 -9.61
CA ARG A 36 -5.60 -6.42 -10.14
C ARG A 36 -6.51 -6.54 -11.36
N THR A 37 -7.78 -6.17 -11.20
CA THR A 37 -8.65 -5.85 -12.32
C THR A 37 -8.38 -4.43 -12.78
N PHE A 38 -7.68 -4.27 -13.90
CA PHE A 38 -7.51 -2.96 -14.53
C PHE A 38 -8.77 -2.62 -15.33
N LYS A 39 -9.42 -1.50 -15.00
CA LYS A 39 -10.45 -0.92 -15.85
C LYS A 39 -9.78 -0.03 -16.91
N PRO A 40 -10.14 -0.15 -18.19
CA PRO A 40 -9.72 0.81 -19.21
C PRO A 40 -10.14 2.23 -18.79
N SER A 41 -9.22 3.18 -18.91
CA SER A 41 -9.50 4.60 -18.69
C SER A 41 -9.62 5.29 -20.04
N ASP A 42 -10.82 5.77 -20.36
CA ASP A 42 -11.04 6.68 -21.49
C ASP A 42 -10.77 8.11 -21.05
N SER A 43 -9.66 8.69 -21.53
CA SER A 43 -9.29 10.08 -21.25
C SER A 43 -9.48 10.92 -22.50
N ALA A 44 -10.21 12.04 -22.40
CA ALA A 44 -10.42 12.99 -23.52
C ALA A 44 -9.10 13.51 -24.11
N LEU A 45 -8.03 13.54 -23.31
CA LEU A 45 -6.67 13.91 -23.70
C LEU A 45 -6.03 12.91 -24.70
N ALA A 46 -6.56 11.70 -24.86
CA ALA A 46 -6.01 10.72 -25.79
C ALA A 46 -6.15 11.13 -27.26
N ASN A 47 -7.07 12.05 -27.58
CA ASN A 47 -7.32 12.53 -28.94
C ASN A 47 -6.60 13.85 -29.27
N GLU A 48 -5.81 14.42 -28.36
CA GLU A 48 -5.07 15.66 -28.60
C GLU A 48 -3.75 15.39 -29.34
N PRO A 49 -3.34 16.27 -30.28
CA PRO A 49 -2.07 16.13 -30.99
C PRO A 49 -0.88 16.27 -30.03
N ALA A 50 0.11 15.40 -30.19
CA ALA A 50 1.31 15.40 -29.36
C ALA A 50 2.06 16.73 -29.45
N ARG A 51 2.28 17.38 -28.30
CA ARG A 51 3.05 18.62 -28.20
C ARG A 51 4.23 18.44 -27.23
N ALA A 52 5.39 18.97 -27.63
CA ALA A 52 6.57 18.99 -26.78
C ALA A 52 6.27 19.74 -25.47
N PRO A 53 6.55 19.15 -24.30
CA PRO A 53 6.36 19.80 -23.01
C PRO A 53 7.31 21.00 -22.89
N THR A 54 6.81 22.12 -22.37
CA THR A 54 7.63 23.32 -22.12
C THR A 54 7.36 23.87 -20.73
N GLY A 55 8.38 24.42 -20.07
CA GLY A 55 8.26 25.04 -18.76
C GLY A 55 7.75 24.05 -17.70
N GLU A 56 6.73 24.45 -16.94
CA GLU A 56 6.15 23.65 -15.86
C GLU A 56 5.59 22.29 -16.34
N VAL A 57 5.16 22.19 -17.61
CA VAL A 57 4.66 20.94 -18.20
C VAL A 57 5.79 19.93 -18.35
N ALA A 58 7.02 20.37 -18.65
CA ALA A 58 8.18 19.48 -18.73
C ALA A 58 8.51 18.90 -17.33
N THR A 59 8.50 19.75 -16.31
CA THR A 59 8.69 19.31 -14.91
C THR A 59 7.60 18.35 -14.44
N ALA A 60 6.33 18.61 -14.79
CA ALA A 60 5.22 17.72 -14.49
C ALA A 60 5.39 16.34 -15.17
N ASN A 61 5.91 16.33 -16.40
CA ASN A 61 6.19 15.11 -17.12
C ASN A 61 7.33 14.29 -16.50
N ASP A 62 8.37 14.92 -15.96
CA ASP A 62 9.43 14.21 -15.24
C ASP A 62 8.89 13.46 -14.01
N VAL A 63 7.98 14.10 -13.25
CA VAL A 63 7.29 13.47 -12.13
C VAL A 63 6.38 12.35 -12.63
N LEU A 64 5.67 12.56 -13.73
CA LEU A 64 4.81 11.56 -14.34
C LEU A 64 5.59 10.33 -14.83
N PHE A 65 6.75 10.50 -15.45
CA PHE A 65 7.55 9.36 -15.94
C PHE A 65 8.17 8.58 -14.80
N ARG A 66 8.64 9.24 -13.74
CA ARG A 66 9.02 8.57 -12.48
C ARG A 66 7.83 7.83 -11.89
N ALA A 67 6.65 8.43 -12.00
CA ALA A 67 5.43 7.85 -11.50
C ALA A 67 5.05 6.54 -12.23
N LEU A 68 5.14 6.58 -13.57
CA LEU A 68 4.88 5.42 -14.41
C LEU A 68 5.91 4.30 -14.21
N ALA A 69 7.18 4.64 -13.97
CA ALA A 69 8.25 3.66 -13.79
C ALA A 69 8.05 2.73 -12.58
N LEU A 70 7.22 3.14 -11.61
CA LEU A 70 6.94 2.36 -10.41
C LEU A 70 5.52 1.79 -10.43
N VAL A 71 4.79 1.91 -11.54
CA VAL A 71 3.49 1.25 -11.70
C VAL A 71 3.68 -0.25 -11.54
N GLY A 72 3.01 -0.81 -10.55
CA GLY A 72 3.10 -2.22 -10.21
C GLY A 72 3.89 -2.54 -8.95
N THR A 73 4.53 -1.56 -8.31
CA THR A 73 5.04 -1.72 -6.94
C THR A 73 3.88 -2.01 -5.98
N PRO A 74 4.02 -2.98 -5.05
CA PRO A 74 2.98 -3.28 -4.07
C PRO A 74 2.65 -2.06 -3.19
N TYR A 75 1.40 -1.97 -2.74
CA TYR A 75 1.05 -1.04 -1.67
C TYR A 75 1.46 -1.63 -0.32
N HIS A 76 2.18 -0.86 0.50
CA HIS A 76 2.55 -1.26 1.85
C HIS A 76 2.42 -0.05 2.80
N TRP A 77 1.65 -0.21 3.88
CA TRP A 77 1.42 0.88 4.83
C TRP A 77 2.73 1.31 5.52
N GLY A 78 3.07 2.60 5.46
CA GLY A 78 4.35 3.13 5.93
C GLY A 78 5.54 2.85 4.99
N GLY A 79 5.32 2.27 3.81
CA GLY A 79 6.37 1.93 2.86
C GLY A 79 6.83 3.12 2.02
N ASN A 80 8.14 3.18 1.71
CA ASN A 80 8.77 4.26 0.96
C ASN A 80 9.86 3.79 -0.02
N THR A 81 9.93 2.48 -0.32
CA THR A 81 10.91 1.94 -1.27
C THR A 81 10.26 1.05 -2.34
N PRO A 82 10.87 0.92 -3.53
CA PRO A 82 10.35 0.06 -4.58
C PRO A 82 10.24 -1.43 -4.18
N GLU A 83 11.14 -1.91 -3.32
CA GLU A 83 11.22 -3.32 -2.89
C GLU A 83 10.19 -3.67 -1.82
N SER A 84 9.97 -2.76 -0.87
CA SER A 84 9.03 -2.96 0.24
C SER A 84 7.60 -2.53 -0.08
N GLY A 85 7.43 -1.71 -1.12
CA GLY A 85 6.17 -1.10 -1.51
C GLY A 85 6.02 0.33 -0.97
N PHE A 86 5.00 1.03 -1.47
CA PHE A 86 4.74 2.43 -1.12
C PHE A 86 3.40 2.59 -0.40
N ASP A 87 3.34 3.55 0.54
CA ASP A 87 2.07 4.14 0.97
C ASP A 87 1.73 5.41 0.16
N CYS A 88 0.55 5.98 0.38
CA CYS A 88 0.06 7.17 -0.36
C CYS A 88 1.06 8.34 -0.33
N SER A 89 1.81 8.48 0.76
CA SER A 89 2.76 9.56 1.01
C SER A 89 4.18 9.20 0.58
N GLY A 90 4.62 7.97 0.85
CA GLY A 90 5.93 7.44 0.47
C GLY A 90 6.09 7.37 -1.03
N TRP A 91 5.00 7.08 -1.75
CA TRP A 91 4.94 7.22 -3.19
C TRP A 91 5.30 8.63 -3.67
N TRP A 92 4.55 9.63 -3.18
CA TRP A 92 4.72 11.02 -3.57
C TRP A 92 6.14 11.50 -3.23
N THR A 93 6.61 11.23 -2.01
CA THR A 93 7.96 11.62 -1.55
C THR A 93 9.07 11.01 -2.40
N THR A 94 8.95 9.77 -2.86
CA THR A 94 9.99 9.15 -3.70
C THR A 94 9.90 9.64 -5.16
N SER A 95 8.71 10.00 -5.64
CA SER A 95 8.52 10.57 -6.99
C SER A 95 8.91 12.05 -7.11
N THR A 96 8.78 12.84 -6.04
CA THR A 96 9.14 14.26 -6.00
C THR A 96 10.26 14.50 -4.99
N ALA A 97 11.45 14.91 -5.46
CA ALA A 97 12.59 15.21 -4.60
C ALA A 97 12.35 16.37 -3.59
N THR A 98 11.23 17.09 -3.70
CA THR A 98 11.00 18.36 -3.00
C THR A 98 9.53 18.55 -2.59
N ALA A 99 8.98 17.67 -1.74
CA ALA A 99 7.70 17.96 -1.08
C ALA A 99 7.75 17.57 0.40
N PRO A 100 7.41 18.48 1.34
CA PRO A 100 7.42 18.17 2.76
C PRO A 100 6.35 17.12 3.07
N THR A 101 6.77 16.03 3.73
CA THR A 101 5.97 14.91 4.26
C THR A 101 4.83 15.33 5.22
N SER A 102 4.72 16.62 5.55
CA SER A 102 3.74 17.18 6.46
C SER A 102 2.30 17.15 5.91
N CYS A 103 2.11 17.34 4.60
CA CYS A 103 0.75 17.42 4.03
C CYS A 103 -0.01 16.09 4.01
N CYS A 104 0.67 14.94 4.06
CA CYS A 104 0.04 13.64 3.83
C CYS A 104 -0.21 12.79 5.08
N ARG A 105 0.27 13.19 6.27
CA ARG A 105 0.03 12.40 7.50
C ARG A 105 -1.29 12.75 8.20
N THR A 106 -1.87 13.93 7.91
CA THR A 106 -3.17 14.36 8.46
C THR A 106 -3.95 15.17 7.41
N ALA A 107 -4.84 14.52 6.66
CA ALA A 107 -5.66 15.15 5.60
C ALA A 107 -6.54 16.35 6.06
N ARG A 108 -6.63 16.61 7.37
CA ARG A 108 -7.46 17.66 7.96
C ARG A 108 -6.73 18.98 8.24
N ALA A 109 -5.40 19.03 8.14
CA ALA A 109 -4.63 20.18 8.61
C ALA A 109 -4.18 21.16 7.51
N THR A 110 -4.32 20.82 6.22
CA THR A 110 -3.66 21.63 5.17
C THR A 110 -4.39 21.65 3.83
N TRP A 111 -5.72 21.64 3.84
CA TRP A 111 -6.45 22.15 2.67
C TRP A 111 -6.75 23.63 2.92
N PRO A 112 -5.92 24.59 2.44
CA PRO A 112 -6.35 25.97 2.46
C PRO A 112 -7.62 26.07 1.61
N ALA A 113 -8.66 26.66 2.17
CA ALA A 113 -9.97 26.89 1.54
C ALA A 113 -9.93 27.69 0.22
N ARG A 114 -8.75 27.97 -0.34
CA ARG A 114 -8.54 28.67 -1.62
C ARG A 114 -8.67 27.80 -2.87
N MET A 115 -8.83 26.49 -2.77
CA MET A 115 -9.01 25.61 -3.93
C MET A 115 -10.48 25.22 -4.21
N ALA A 116 -11.43 25.68 -3.39
CA ALA A 116 -12.86 25.40 -3.57
C ALA A 116 -13.60 26.47 -4.40
N ALA A 117 -12.89 27.44 -4.97
CA ALA A 117 -13.46 28.50 -5.79
C ALA A 117 -12.96 28.39 -7.23
N LYS A 118 -13.47 27.41 -7.98
CA LYS A 118 -13.64 27.50 -9.43
C LYS A 118 -14.71 26.54 -9.92
#